data_AF-A0A955ISQ7-F1
#
_entry.id   AF-A0A955ISQ7-F1
#
_cell.length_a   1.000
_cell.length_b   1.000
_cell.length_c   1.000
_cell.angle_alpha   90.00
_cell.angle_beta   90.00
_cell.angle_gamma   90.00
#
_symmetry.space_group_name_H-M   'P 1'
#
loop_
_entity.id
_entity.type
_entity.pdbx_description
1 polymer ?
#
loop_
_entity_poly.entity_id
_entity_poly.type
_entity_poly.pdbx_seq_one_letter_code
_entity_poly.pdbx_strand_id
1 'polypeptide(L)' 'IRLYDTTRWDLVLEIRAHESYVRDLAFSPDGSRLASASGDMTVRIWDTIPAAERRRLTRDGAQRDQTR' A
#
# COMPACT_ATOMS: atom_id res chain seq x y z
N ILE A 1 11.28 -4.28 5.93
CA ILE A 1 10.48 -3.04 5.76
C ILE A 1 9.44 -3.00 6.87
N ARG A 2 9.20 -1.86 7.50
CA ARG A 2 8.15 -1.69 8.51
C ARG A 2 7.26 -0.53 8.12
N LEU A 3 5.96 -0.70 8.29
CA LEU A 3 4.96 0.35 8.12
C LEU A 3 4.31 0.64 9.46
N TYR A 4 4.19 1.92 9.78
CA TYR A 4 3.62 2.42 11.02
C TYR A 4 2.38 3.26 10.71
N ASP A 5 1.37 3.14 11.56
CA ASP A 5 0.29 4.13 11.61
C ASP A 5 0.87 5.40 12.25
N THR A 6 0.85 6.52 11.54
CA THR A 6 1.45 7.78 12.05
C THR A 6 0.54 8.53 13.03
N THR A 7 -0.72 8.10 13.16
CA THR A 7 -1.70 8.69 14.09
C THR A 7 -1.57 8.04 15.47
N ARG A 8 -1.37 6.72 15.50
CA ARG A 8 -1.30 5.92 16.74
C ARG A 8 0.11 5.45 17.09
N TRP A 9 1.06 5.59 16.17
CA TRP A 9 2.44 5.08 16.26
C TRP A 9 2.54 3.56 16.41
N ASP A 10 1.49 2.85 15.99
CA ASP A 10 1.43 1.39 16.04
C ASP A 10 2.06 0.79 14.79
N LEU A 11 2.75 -0.35 14.96
CA LEU A 11 3.26 -1.14 13.85
C LEU A 11 2.08 -1.79 13.10
N VAL A 12 1.90 -1.43 11.83
CA VAL A 12 0.86 -2.00 10.97
C VAL A 12 1.36 -3.31 10.34
N LEU A 13 2.59 -3.29 9.81
CA LEU A 13 3.13 -4.41 9.06
C LEU A 13 4.65 -4.48 9.14
N GLU A 14 5.18 -5.69 9.33
CA GLU A 14 6.60 -6.00 9.18
C GLU A 14 6.80 -6.98 8.03
N ILE A 15 7.58 -6.57 7.03
CA ILE A 15 7.88 -7.33 5.82
C ILE A 15 9.35 -7.75 5.82
N ARG A 16 9.58 -9.06 5.85
CA ARG A 16 10.89 -9.70 5.68
C ARG A 16 10.89 -10.48 4.38
N ALA A 17 11.31 -9.83 3.31
CA ALA A 17 11.17 -10.37 1.97
C ALA A 17 12.42 -10.29 1.11
N HIS A 18 13.38 -9.46 1.51
CA HIS A 18 14.62 -9.26 0.80
C HIS A 18 15.76 -9.97 1.54
N GLU A 19 16.64 -10.58 0.77
CA GLU A 19 17.81 -11.32 1.27
C GLU A 19 19.02 -10.40 1.48
N SER A 20 18.89 -9.12 1.09
CA SER A 20 19.88 -8.06 1.27
C SER A 20 19.21 -6.75 1.69
N TYR A 21 20.02 -5.69 1.86
CA TYR A 21 19.54 -4.37 2.24
C TYR A 21 18.58 -3.81 1.21
N VAL A 22 17.45 -3.28 1.69
CA VAL A 22 16.56 -2.44 0.89
C VAL A 22 17.28 -1.11 0.65
N ARG A 23 17.43 -0.75 -0.62
CA ARG A 23 18.13 0.45 -1.07
C ARG A 23 17.17 1.60 -1.35
N ASP A 24 15.92 1.31 -1.72
CA ASP A 24 14.94 2.32 -2.07
C ASP A 24 13.48 1.84 -1.85
N LEU A 25 12.57 2.80 -1.69
CA LEU A 25 11.13 2.61 -1.48
C LEU A 25 10.32 3.66 -2.25
N ALA A 26 9.26 3.23 -2.93
CA ALA A 26 8.33 4.13 -3.61
C ALA A 26 6.88 3.69 -3.43
N PHE A 27 6.02 4.61 -3.00
CA PHE A 27 4.56 4.38 -2.96
C PHE A 27 3.93 4.72 -4.31
N SER A 28 2.86 4.01 -4.67
CA SER A 28 1.96 4.49 -5.72
C SER A 28 1.28 5.79 -5.28
N PRO A 29 0.86 6.68 -6.22
CA PRO A 29 0.25 7.96 -5.87
C PRO A 29 -1.01 7.86 -5.01
N ASP A 30 -1.79 6.79 -5.19
CA ASP A 30 -2.99 6.46 -4.40
C ASP A 30 -2.67 5.76 -3.06
N GLY A 31 -1.39 5.52 -2.78
CA GLY A 31 -0.91 4.84 -1.60
C GLY A 31 -1.26 3.36 -1.53
N SER A 32 -1.87 2.76 -2.57
CA SER A 32 -2.37 1.37 -2.56
C SER A 32 -1.29 0.31 -2.75
N ARG A 33 -0.13 0.71 -3.25
CA ARG A 33 1.02 -0.16 -3.48
C ARG A 33 2.31 0.47 -2.97
N LEU A 34 3.22 -0.39 -2.55
CA LEU A 34 4.60 -0.06 -2.21
C LEU A 34 5.53 -0.91 -3.07
N ALA A 35 6.49 -0.27 -3.73
CA ALA A 35 7.63 -0.91 -4.36
C ALA A 35 8.85 -0.84 -3.45
N SER A 36 9.58 -1.95 -3.33
CA SER A 36 10.85 -2.02 -2.62
C SER A 36 11.96 -2.59 -3.49
N ALA A 37 13.06 -1.85 -3.62
CA ALA A 37 14.25 -2.26 -4.37
C ALA A 37 15.38 -2.64 -3.41
N SER A 38 16.06 -3.76 -3.67
CA SER A 38 17.05 -4.35 -2.76
C SER A 38 18.39 -4.63 -3.43
N GLY A 39 19.44 -4.74 -2.61
CA GLY A 39 20.76 -5.25 -3.02
C GLY A 39 20.73 -6.70 -3.50
N ASP A 40 19.67 -7.46 -3.22
CA ASP A 40 19.48 -8.84 -3.69
C ASP A 40 19.09 -8.95 -5.18
N MET A 41 19.21 -7.84 -5.92
CA MET A 41 18.88 -7.73 -7.34
C MET A 41 17.39 -7.92 -7.67
N THR A 42 16.50 -7.79 -6.67
CA THR A 42 15.05 -7.86 -6.88
C THR A 42 14.34 -6.55 -6.53
N VAL A 43 13.19 -6.35 -7.19
CA VAL A 43 12.16 -5.39 -6.82
C VAL A 43 10.90 -6.17 -6.46
N ARG A 44 10.27 -5.84 -5.34
CA ARG A 44 9.02 -6.47 -4.89
C ARG A 44 7.92 -5.43 -4.74
N ILE A 45 6.69 -5.83 -5.07
CA ILE A 45 5.50 -4.99 -4.96
C ILE A 45 4.60 -5.54 -3.86
N TRP A 46 4.11 -4.64 -3.02
CA TRP A 46 3.25 -4.94 -1.87
C TRP A 46 1.94 -4.18 -2.00
N ASP A 47 0.81 -4.83 -1.75
CA ASP A 47 -0.43 -4.13 -1.50
C ASP A 47 -0.39 -3.59 -0.05
N THR A 48 -0.63 -2.29 0.12
CA THR A 48 -0.57 -1.60 1.42
C THR A 48 -1.91 -1.56 2.14
N ILE A 49 -3.00 -1.77 1.40
CA ILE A 49 -4.38 -1.75 1.89
C ILE A 49 -4.84 -3.20 2.01
N PRO A 50 -5.40 -3.63 3.15
CA PRO A 50 -6.03 -4.95 3.28
C PRO A 50 -7.09 -5.15 2.17
N ALA A 51 -7.14 -6.35 1.58
CA ALA A 51 -8.09 -6.66 0.51
C ALA A 51 -9.57 -6.41 0.91
N ALA A 52 -9.88 -6.46 2.21
CA ALA A 52 -11.19 -6.13 2.76
C ALA A 52 -11.58 -4.65 2.57
N GLU A 53 -10.60 -3.74 2.59
CA GLU A 53 -10.82 -2.28 2.47
C GLU A 53 -10.69 -1.79 1.02
N ARG A 54 -10.07 -2.59 0.13
CA ARG A 54 -10.05 -2.36 -1.33
C ARG A 54 -11.45 -2.19 -1.95
N ARG A 55 -12.48 -2.82 -1.38
CA ARG A 55 -13.85 -2.82 -1.95
C ARG A 55 -14.63 -1.52 -1.69
N ARG A 56 -14.17 -0.65 -0.79
CA ARG A 56 -14.93 0.55 -0.41
C ARG A 56 -14.67 1.74 -1.34
N LEU A 57 -13.58 1.72 -2.11
CA LEU A 57 -13.16 2.84 -2.98
C LEU A 57 -13.82 2.85 -4.36
N THR A 58 -14.60 1.83 -4.73
CA THR A 58 -15.22 1.72 -6.07
C THR A 58 -16.69 2.12 -6.15
N ARG A 59 -17.34 2.64 -5.09
CA ARG A 59 -18.80 2.90 -5.14
C ARG A 59 -19.28 4.36 -5.11
N ASP A 60 -18.42 5.36 -5.00
CA ASP A 60 -18.91 6.75 -4.82
C ASP A 60 -18.55 7.68 -6.00
N GLY A 61 -18.56 7.14 -7.23
CA GLY A 61 -18.16 7.88 -8.44
C GLY A 61 -19.25 8.17 -9.48
N ALA A 62 -20.44 7.57 -9.42
CA ALA A 62 -21.51 7.88 -10.38
C ALA A 62 -22.87 7.32 -9.93
N GLN A 63 -23.71 8.15 -9.35
CA GLN A 63 -25.11 8.32 -9.77
C GLN A 63 -25.69 9.52 -8.99
N ARG A 64 -25.38 10.74 -9.45
CA ARG A 64 -26.22 11.89 -9.10
C ARG A 64 -27.40 11.91 -10.06
N ASP A 65 -28.58 11.82 -9.46
CA ASP A 65 -29.80 12.51 -9.84
C ASP A 65 -30.46 12.16 -11.18
N GLN A 66 -31.52 11.35 -11.11
CA GLN A 66 -32.73 11.62 -11.86
C GLN A 66 -33.93 11.49 -10.92
N THR A 67 -34.28 12.62 -10.32
CA THR A 67 -35.64 12.93 -9.88
C THR A 67 -36.55 13.05 -11.11
N ARG A 68 -37.53 12.15 -11.26
CA ARG A 68 -38.95 12.46 -11.46
C ARG A 68 -39.80 11.19 -11.52
#